data_AF-A0A960NXA9-F1
#
_entry.id   AF-A0A960NXA9-F1
#
_cell.length_a   1.000
_cell.length_b   1.000
_cell.length_c   1.000
_cell.angle_alpha   90.00
_cell.angle_beta   90.00
_cell.angle_gamma   90.00
#
_symmetry.space_group_name_H-M   'P 1'
#
loop_
_entity.id
_entity.type
_entity.pdbx_description
1 polymer ?
#
loop_
_entity_poly.entity_id
_entity_poly.type
_entity_poly.pdbx_seq_one_letter_code
_entity_poly.pdbx_strand_id
1 'polypeptide(L)' 'MIDVRPAASRFHTEIGWLDSWHCFSFGRHYDPAEVGHGLLLVLNDDRVAPGAGFATHAHRDMEIVTWVLEG' A
#
# COMPACT_ATOMS: atom_id res chain seq x y z
N MET A 1 -12.21 17.44 -13.30
CA MET A 1 -12.15 16.12 -14.00
C MET A 1 -11.94 15.07 -12.93
N ILE A 2 -12.66 13.96 -12.98
CA ILE A 2 -12.54 12.86 -12.01
C ILE A 2 -11.70 11.76 -12.66
N ASP A 3 -10.68 11.28 -11.96
CA ASP A 3 -9.90 10.10 -12.34
C ASP A 3 -10.41 8.89 -11.54
N VAL A 4 -10.61 7.75 -12.21
CA VAL A 4 -11.12 6.52 -11.60
C VAL A 4 -10.10 5.42 -11.79
N ARG A 5 -9.74 4.77 -10.68
CA ARG A 5 -8.74 3.71 -10.66
C ARG A 5 -9.35 2.38 -10.31
N PRO A 6 -9.48 1.47 -11.28
CA PRO A 6 -9.98 0.13 -11.01
C PRO A 6 -9.04 -0.61 -10.05
N ALA A 7 -9.60 -1.35 -9.08
CA ALA A 7 -8.81 -2.08 -8.10
C ALA A 7 -7.79 -3.03 -8.73
N ALA A 8 -8.15 -3.68 -9.84
CA ALA A 8 -7.29 -4.63 -10.57
C ALA A 8 -6.17 -3.95 -11.39
N SER A 9 -6.17 -2.62 -11.51
CA SER A 9 -5.10 -1.86 -12.19
C SER A 9 -3.98 -1.44 -11.25
N ARG A 10 -4.18 -1.61 -9.93
CA ARG A 10 -3.19 -1.27 -8.90
C ARG A 10 -1.98 -2.19 -9.03
N PHE A 11 -0.80 -1.67 -8.68
CA PHE A 11 0.38 -2.51 -8.58
C PHE A 11 0.19 -3.54 -7.47
N HIS A 12 0.56 -4.79 -7.74
CA HIS A 12 0.33 -5.93 -6.87
C HIS A 12 1.65 -6.55 -6.44
N THR A 13 1.84 -6.66 -5.12
CA THR A 13 2.94 -7.39 -4.51
C THR A 13 2.40 -8.63 -3.84
N GLU A 14 2.82 -9.80 -4.32
CA GLU A 14 2.52 -11.08 -3.68
C GLU A 14 3.82 -11.77 -3.26
N ILE A 15 4.04 -11.87 -1.95
CA ILE A 15 5.24 -12.48 -1.37
C ILE A 15 4.91 -13.38 -0.19
N GLY A 16 4.66 -14.67 -0.43
CA GLY A 16 4.61 -15.73 0.59
C GLY A 16 3.56 -15.52 1.70
N TRP A 17 3.80 -14.57 2.60
CA TRP A 17 2.96 -14.17 3.73
C TRP A 17 2.16 -12.88 3.51
N LEU A 18 2.44 -12.10 2.46
CA LEU A 18 1.77 -10.81 2.17
C LEU A 18 1.22 -10.80 0.75
N ASP A 19 -0.06 -10.42 0.62
CA ASP A 19 -0.73 -10.04 -0.62
C ASP A 19 -1.16 -8.58 -0.48
N SER A 20 -0.54 -7.68 -1.25
CA SER A 20 -0.66 -6.22 -1.09
C SER A 20 -0.95 -5.52 -2.42
N TRP A 21 -1.97 -4.67 -2.43
CA TRP A 21 -2.33 -3.85 -3.59
C TRP A 21 -2.08 -2.37 -3.30
N HIS A 22 -1.34 -1.71 -4.19
CA HIS A 22 -0.84 -0.35 -4.00
C HIS A 22 -1.55 0.64 -4.94
N CYS A 23 -2.19 1.66 -4.37
CA CYS A 23 -2.79 2.73 -5.18
C CYS A 23 -1.76 3.72 -5.76
N PHE A 24 -0.60 3.84 -5.12
CA PHE A 24 0.49 4.73 -5.50
C PHE A 24 1.83 3.96 -5.52
N SER A 25 2.87 4.62 -6.03
CA SER A 25 4.25 4.15 -6.05
C SER A 25 4.71 3.76 -4.65
N PHE A 26 5.18 2.52 -4.50
CA PHE A 26 5.58 1.98 -3.21
C PHE A 26 6.63 0.88 -3.36
N GLY A 27 7.55 0.82 -2.39
CA GLY A 27 8.61 -0.21 -2.35
C GLY A 27 9.49 -0.18 -3.61
N ARG A 28 9.47 -1.28 -4.37
CA ARG A 28 10.26 -1.42 -5.61
C ARG A 28 9.52 -0.93 -6.86
N HIS A 29 8.22 -0.64 -6.75
CA HIS A 29 7.43 -0.12 -7.85
C HIS A 29 7.40 1.39 -7.82
N TYR A 30 7.62 1.99 -8.99
CA TYR A 30 7.63 3.43 -9.18
C TYR A 30 6.98 3.79 -10.50
N ASP A 31 5.96 4.64 -10.41
CA ASP A 31 5.35 5.34 -11.53
C ASP A 31 5.36 6.84 -11.19
N PRO A 32 6.08 7.69 -11.96
CA PRO A 32 6.15 9.13 -11.69
C PRO A 32 4.81 9.85 -11.82
N ALA A 33 3.83 9.27 -12.51
CA ALA A 33 2.47 9.79 -12.53
C ALA A 33 1.73 9.53 -11.21
N GLU A 34 2.18 8.53 -10.43
CA GLU A 34 1.44 7.96 -9.30
C GLU A 34 2.22 7.97 -8.00
N VAL A 35 2.63 9.15 -7.57
CA VAL A 35 3.36 9.33 -6.30
C VAL A 35 2.47 9.68 -5.11
N GLY A 36 1.18 9.97 -5.34
CA GLY A 36 0.23 10.30 -4.28
C GLY A 36 -0.94 11.18 -4.77
N HIS A 37 -1.86 11.48 -3.86
CA HIS A 37 -2.96 12.42 -4.07
C HIS A 37 -2.98 13.46 -2.94
N GLY A 38 -2.47 14.66 -3.21
CA GLY A 38 -2.31 15.69 -2.17
C GLY A 38 -1.36 15.21 -1.07
N LEU A 39 -1.85 15.13 0.17
CA LEU A 39 -1.09 14.62 1.32
C LEU A 39 -1.14 13.09 1.47
N LEU A 40 -2.00 12.40 0.72
CA LEU A 40 -2.08 10.95 0.74
C LEU A 40 -0.99 10.36 -0.16
N LEU A 41 0.10 9.91 0.44
CA LEU A 41 1.27 9.40 -0.30
C LEU A 41 1.26 7.88 -0.49
N VAL A 42 0.64 7.15 0.45
CA VAL A 42 0.57 5.68 0.41
C VAL A 42 -0.84 5.25 0.79
N LEU A 43 -1.40 4.34 -0.01
CA LEU A 43 -2.64 3.64 0.29
C LEU A 43 -2.48 2.20 -0.19
N ASN A 44 -2.29 1.31 0.78
CA ASN A 44 -2.11 -0.12 0.55
C ASN A 44 -3.31 -0.88 1.12
N ASP A 45 -3.68 -1.94 0.41
CA ASP A 45 -4.69 -2.92 0.80
C ASP A 45 -3.96 -4.24 1.02
N ASP A 46 -3.74 -4.56 2.29
CA ASP A 46 -2.83 -5.62 2.73
C ASP A 46 -3.60 -6.78 3.34
N ARG A 47 -3.39 -7.99 2.79
CA ARG A 47 -3.76 -9.26 3.41
C ARG A 47 -2.51 -9.94 3.94
N VAL A 48 -2.45 -10.09 5.26
CA VAL A 48 -1.33 -10.70 5.99
C VAL A 48 -1.71 -12.12 6.41
N ALA A 49 -0.85 -13.09 6.13
CA ALA A 49 -1.05 -14.48 6.51
C ALA A 49 -1.04 -14.67 8.05
N PRO A 50 -1.77 -15.66 8.60
CA PRO A 50 -1.81 -15.90 10.04
C PRO A 50 -0.42 -16.12 10.66
N GLY A 51 -0.15 -15.44 11.77
CA GLY A 51 1.13 -15.53 12.48
C GLY A 51 2.32 -14.82 11.81
N ALA A 52 2.10 -14.18 10.66
CA ALA A 52 3.11 -13.36 9.99
C ALA A 52 2.96 -11.88 10.33
N GLY A 53 3.92 -11.08 9.90
CA GLY A 53 3.89 -9.63 10.05
C GLY A 53 5.17 -8.97 9.60
N PHE A 54 5.16 -7.64 9.62
CA PHE A 54 6.32 -6.83 9.29
C PHE A 54 7.31 -6.85 10.46
N ALA A 55 8.59 -7.09 10.16
CA ALA A 55 9.67 -6.95 11.15
C ALA A 55 9.78 -5.49 11.62
N THR A 56 10.43 -5.27 12.77
CA THR A 56 10.70 -3.92 13.29
C THR A 56 11.45 -3.09 12.24
N HIS A 57 10.92 -1.90 11.93
CA HIS A 57 11.49 -0.94 10.99
C HIS A 57 11.19 0.49 11.44
N ALA A 58 11.95 1.45 10.92
CA ALA A 58 11.84 2.86 11.29
C ALA A 58 10.99 3.65 10.29
N HIS A 59 10.24 4.62 10.81
CA HIS A 59 9.57 5.68 10.05
C HIS A 59 10.04 7.05 10.57
N ARG A 60 9.93 8.07 9.73
CA ARG A 60 10.24 9.46 10.09
C ARG A 60 9.31 10.40 9.33
N ASP A 61 8.85 11.46 10.00
CA ASP A 61 8.07 12.56 9.41
C ASP A 61 6.83 12.10 8.62
N MET A 62 6.15 11.04 9.07
CA MET A 62 4.94 10.49 8.48
C MET A 62 3.86 10.24 9.53
N GLU A 63 2.62 10.57 9.17
CA GLU A 63 1.44 10.05 9.86
C GLU A 63 1.03 8.74 9.18
N ILE A 64 0.87 7.67 9.97
CA ILE A 64 0.51 6.34 9.48
C ILE A 64 -0.79 5.93 10.14
N VAL A 65 -1.79 5.61 9.31
CA VAL A 65 -3.10 5.14 9.75
C VAL A 65 -3.28 3.72 9.25
N THR A 66 -3.69 2.82 10.15
CA THR A 66 -4.07 1.45 9.81
C THR A 66 -5.55 1.27 10.12
N TRP A 67 -6.33 0.84 9.12
CA TRP A 67 -7.72 0.45 9.28
C TRP A 67 -7.82 -1.06 9.13
N VAL A 68 -8.13 -1.77 10.22
CA VAL A 68 -8.33 -3.23 10.20
C VAL A 68 -9.74 -3.54 9.67
N LEU A 69 -9.82 -4.32 8.59
CA LEU A 69 -11.08 -4.74 7.97
C LEU A 69 -11.54 -6.12 8.46
N GLU A 70 -10.61 -7.05 8.64
CA GLU A 70 -10.83 -8.44 9.02
C GLU A 70 -9.61 -8.94 9.81
N GLY A 71 -9.83 -9.88 10.73
CA GLY A 71 -8.81 -10.47 11.60
C GLY A 71 -9.41 -11.18 12.80
#